data_AF-A0A1H7RK32-F1
#
_entry.id   AF-A0A1H7RK32-F1
#
_cell.length_a   1.000
_cell.length_b   1.000
_cell.length_c   1.000
_cell.angle_alpha   90.00
_cell.angle_beta   90.00
_cell.angle_gamma   90.00
#
_symmetry.space_group_name_H-M   'P 1'
#
loop_
_entity.id
_entity.type
_entity.pdbx_description
1 polymer ?
#
loop_
_entity_poly.entity_id
_entity_poly.type
_entity_poly.pdbx_seq_one_letter_code
_entity_poly.pdbx_strand_id
1 'polypeptide(L)'
;MKALAIVLTAFLVAIQAQLWLGKGGLARGVQLRAEVQEQREANEKARARNAQLQAELLDLREGLEMVEEKARMELGMVKPDEVFVPLRR
;
A
#
# COMPACT_ATOMS: atom_id res chain seq x y z
N MET A 1 19.53 33.32 -48.63
CA MET A 1 20.34 32.95 -47.45
C MET A 1 19.71 33.41 -46.12
N LYS A 2 19.50 34.72 -45.89
CA LYS A 2 19.00 35.24 -44.59
C LYS A 2 17.58 34.74 -44.22
N ALA A 3 16.66 34.67 -45.18
CA ALA A 3 15.29 34.18 -44.93
C ALA A 3 15.24 32.70 -44.52
N LEU A 4 16.07 31.85 -45.13
CA LEU A 4 16.17 30.43 -44.77
C LEU A 4 16.70 30.26 -43.34
N ALA A 5 17.70 31.06 -42.96
CA ALA A 5 18.23 31.06 -41.60
C ALA A 5 17.15 31.44 -40.58
N ILE A 6 16.36 32.49 -40.86
CA ILE A 6 15.26 32.93 -39.98
C ILE A 6 14.21 31.83 -39.80
N VAL A 7 13.80 31.17 -40.89
CA VAL A 7 12.82 30.08 -40.84
C VAL A 7 13.34 28.91 -40.01
N LEU A 8 14.61 28.52 -40.21
CA LEU A 8 15.24 27.45 -39.43
C LEU A 8 15.35 27.81 -37.94
N THR A 9 15.71 29.05 -37.63
CA THR A 9 15.77 29.53 -36.23
C THR A 9 14.38 29.54 -35.59
N ALA A 10 13.35 29.99 -36.30
CA ALA A 10 11.97 29.95 -35.80
C ALA A 10 11.51 28.51 -35.52
N PHE A 11 11.84 27.57 -36.41
CA PHE A 11 11.56 26.15 -36.21
C PHE A 11 12.30 25.58 -35.00
N LEU A 12 13.57 25.92 -34.83
CA LEU A 12 14.38 25.49 -33.70
C LEU A 12 13.78 25.98 -32.37
N VAL A 13 13.39 27.26 -32.30
CA VAL A 13 12.75 27.84 -31.12
C VAL A 13 11.40 27.19 -30.83
N ALA A 14 10.60 26.92 -31.87
CA ALA A 14 9.32 26.23 -31.71
C ALA A 14 9.49 24.81 -31.14
N ILE A 15 10.45 24.04 -31.64
CA ILE A 15 10.78 22.70 -31.12
C ILE A 15 11.28 22.78 -29.67
N GLN A 16 12.15 23.74 -29.37
CA GLN A 16 12.68 23.93 -28.02
C GLN A 16 11.59 24.30 -27.01
N ALA A 17 10.68 25.20 -27.41
CA ALA A 17 9.51 25.57 -26.62
C ALA A 17 8.57 24.37 -26.42
N GLN A 18 8.32 23.57 -27.47
CA GLN A 18 7.53 22.35 -27.37
C GLN A 18 8.20 21.29 -26.48
N LEU A 19 9.52 21.21 -26.42
CA LEU A 19 10.22 20.30 -25.50
C LEU A 19 10.08 20.74 -24.03
N TRP A 20 10.09 22.04 -23.78
CA TRP A 20 9.92 22.58 -22.42
C TRP A 20 8.47 22.49 -21.92
N LEU A 21 7.50 22.78 -22.80
CA LEU A 21 6.06 22.83 -22.48
C LEU A 21 5.32 21.53 -22.80
N GLY A 22 5.94 20.63 -23.56
CA GLY A 22 5.30 19.42 -24.08
C GLY A 22 5.05 18.36 -23.02
N LYS A 23 4.26 17.37 -23.42
CA LYS A 23 3.72 16.25 -22.61
C LYS A 23 4.77 15.41 -21.85
N GLY A 24 6.07 15.65 -22.03
CA GLY A 24 7.17 15.01 -21.28
C GLY A 24 8.11 15.96 -20.56
N GLY A 25 7.82 17.27 -20.52
CA GLY A 25 8.68 18.29 -19.93
C GLY A 25 8.72 18.28 -18.40
N LEU A 26 9.77 18.90 -17.83
CA LEU A 26 10.09 18.98 -16.40
C LEU A 26 8.88 19.31 -15.51
N ALA A 27 7.92 20.11 -16.00
CA ALA A 27 6.70 20.48 -15.28
C ALA A 27 5.82 19.26 -14.93
N ARG A 28 5.64 18.30 -15.86
CA ARG A 28 4.88 17.08 -15.60
C ARG A 28 5.62 16.17 -14.63
N GLY A 29 6.95 16.08 -14.73
CA GLY A 29 7.77 15.32 -13.80
C GLY A 29 7.68 15.86 -12.37
N VAL A 30 7.56 17.18 -12.17
CA VAL A 30 7.36 17.77 -10.84
C VAL A 30 5.96 17.47 -10.31
N GLN A 31 4.91 17.60 -11.13
CA GLN A 31 3.54 17.27 -10.72
C GLN A 31 3.38 15.79 -10.35
N LEU A 32 3.88 14.87 -11.20
CA LEU A 32 3.85 13.43 -10.89
C LEU A 32 4.65 13.10 -9.63
N ARG A 33 5.78 13.76 -9.39
CA ARG A 33 6.55 13.57 -8.16
C ARG A 33 5.77 14.00 -6.92
N ALA A 34 5.03 15.11 -6.99
CA ALA A 34 4.20 15.56 -5.89
C ALA A 34 3.06 14.56 -5.59
N GLU A 35 2.36 14.11 -6.63
CA GLU A 35 1.28 13.13 -6.51
C GLU A 35 1.77 11.77 -5.98
N VAL A 36 2.96 11.32 -6.43
CA VAL A 36 3.59 10.10 -5.89
C VAL A 36 3.96 10.24 -4.42
N GLN A 37 4.41 11.43 -3.98
CA GLN A 37 4.73 11.65 -2.56
C GLN A 37 3.47 11.63 -1.69
N GLU A 38 2.42 12.33 -2.11
CA GLU A 38 1.14 12.33 -1.41
C GLU A 38 0.57 10.90 -1.29
N GLN A 39 0.61 10.13 -2.38
CA GLN A 39 0.13 8.77 -2.38
C GLN A 39 0.98 7.84 -1.51
N ARG A 40 2.29 8.08 -1.40
CA ARG A 40 3.18 7.33 -0.50
C ARG A 40 2.84 7.60 0.95
N GLU A 41 2.64 8.86 1.33
CA GLU A 41 2.25 9.21 2.70
C GLU A 41 0.91 8.58 3.09
N ALA A 42 -0.08 8.62 2.18
CA ALA A 42 -1.36 7.95 2.38
C ALA A 42 -1.20 6.42 2.55
N ASN A 43 -0.32 5.80 1.75
CA ASN A 43 -0.05 4.36 1.82
C ASN A 43 0.63 3.97 3.14
N GLU A 44 1.63 4.72 3.58
CA GLU A 44 2.30 4.51 4.87
C GLU A 44 1.31 4.59 6.04
N LYS A 45 0.43 5.59 6.03
CA LYS A 45 -0.62 5.71 7.05
C LYS A 45 -1.59 4.52 7.03
N ALA A 46 -1.92 4.00 5.85
CA ALA A 46 -2.77 2.81 5.72
C ALA A 46 -2.06 1.55 6.21
N ARG A 47 -0.77 1.39 5.90
CA ARG A 47 0.05 0.27 6.39
C ARG A 47 0.14 0.25 7.90
N ALA A 48 0.36 1.40 8.53
CA ALA A 48 0.40 1.49 10.00
C ALA A 48 -0.91 1.03 10.65
N ARG A 49 -2.07 1.46 10.11
CA ARG A 49 -3.38 1.00 10.59
C ARG A 49 -3.59 -0.49 10.40
N ASN A 50 -3.21 -1.02 9.24
CA ASN A 50 -3.33 -2.46 8.99
C ASN A 50 -2.46 -3.28 9.95
N ALA A 51 -1.24 -2.82 10.24
CA ALA A 51 -0.36 -3.48 11.21
C ALA A 51 -0.99 -3.47 12.62
N GLN A 52 -1.58 -2.35 13.04
CA GLN A 52 -2.30 -2.27 14.30
C GLN A 52 -3.48 -3.24 14.36
N LEU A 53 -4.36 -3.22 13.34
CA LEU A 53 -5.52 -4.12 13.28
C LEU A 53 -5.10 -5.59 13.26
N GLN A 54 -4.00 -5.91 12.58
CA GLN A 54 -3.48 -7.27 12.55
C GLN A 54 -2.97 -7.72 13.94
N ALA A 55 -2.35 -6.83 14.70
CA ALA A 55 -1.95 -7.11 16.08
C ALA A 55 -3.19 -7.30 16.99
N GLU A 56 -4.21 -6.46 16.86
CA GLU A 56 -5.47 -6.61 17.60
C GLU A 56 -6.19 -7.94 17.28
N LEU A 57 -6.19 -8.35 16.02
CA LEU A 57 -6.75 -9.64 15.61
C LEU A 57 -5.96 -10.83 16.16
N LEU A 58 -4.64 -10.72 16.24
CA LEU A 58 -3.79 -11.76 16.84
C LEU A 58 -4.06 -11.89 18.34
N ASP A 59 -4.08 -10.77 19.06
CA ASP A 59 -4.39 -10.73 20.49
C ASP A 59 -5.78 -11.30 20.80
N LEU A 60 -6.78 -10.94 19.98
CA LEU A 60 -8.13 -11.49 20.13
C LEU A 60 -8.18 -12.99 19.90
N ARG A 61 -7.44 -13.51 18.91
CA ARG A 61 -7.35 -14.96 18.66
C ARG A 61 -6.67 -15.69 19.80
N GLU A 62 -5.55 -15.17 20.29
CA GLU A 62 -4.81 -15.77 21.41
C GLU A 62 -5.66 -15.77 22.69
N GLY A 63 -6.40 -14.68 22.95
CA GLY A 63 -7.36 -14.62 24.05
C GLY A 63 -8.50 -15.63 23.91
N LEU A 64 -9.04 -15.82 22.71
CA LEU A 64 -10.08 -16.83 22.44
C LEU A 64 -9.56 -18.26 22.62
N GLU A 65 -8.33 -18.53 22.18
CA GLU A 65 -7.67 -19.83 22.37
C GLU A 65 -7.48 -20.15 23.87
N MET A 66 -7.05 -19.17 24.67
CA MET A 66 -6.96 -19.34 26.13
C MET A 66 -8.31 -19.65 26.78
N VAL A 67 -9.39 -18.98 26.34
CA VAL A 67 -10.74 -19.24 26.85
C VAL A 67 -11.21 -20.64 26.44
N GLU A 68 -10.95 -21.05 25.20
CA GLU A 68 -11.28 -22.39 24.71
C GLU A 68 -10.53 -23.47 25.49
N GLU A 69 -9.23 -23.30 25.75
CA GLU A 69 -8.41 -24.21 26.57
C GLU A 69 -9.01 -24.35 27.99
N LYS A 70 -9.36 -23.23 28.63
CA LYS A 70 -9.98 -23.23 29.96
C LYS A 70 -11.33 -23.95 29.97
N ALA A 71 -12.18 -23.71 28.96
CA ALA A 71 -13.48 -24.37 28.83
C ALA A 71 -13.32 -25.89 28.60
N ARG A 72 -12.32 -26.31 27.81
CA ARG A 72 -12.00 -27.72 27.59
C ARG A 72 -11.47 -28.38 28.86
N MET A 73 -10.54 -27.73 29.57
CA MET A 73 -9.89 -28.29 30.76
C MET A 73 -10.80 -28.32 31.99
N GLU A 74 -11.55 -27.25 32.27
CA GLU A 74 -12.33 -27.11 33.51
C GLU A 74 -13.77 -27.63 33.36
N LEU A 75 -14.40 -27.42 32.21
CA LEU A 75 -15.81 -27.76 31.99
C LEU A 75 -15.99 -29.02 31.15
N GLY A 76 -14.91 -29.59 30.61
CA GLY A 76 -14.98 -30.75 29.72
C GLY A 76 -15.77 -30.46 28.43
N MET A 77 -15.88 -29.19 28.03
CA MET A 77 -16.62 -28.80 26.84
C MET A 77 -15.91 -29.29 25.57
N VAL A 78 -16.67 -29.91 24.69
CA VAL A 78 -16.24 -30.39 23.37
C VAL A 78 -17.18 -29.82 22.30
N LYS A 79 -16.65 -29.48 21.12
CA LYS A 79 -17.47 -29.00 20.01
C LYS A 79 -18.42 -30.13 19.54
N PRO A 80 -19.57 -29.80 18.91
CA PRO A 80 -20.59 -30.79 18.51
C PRO A 80 -20.08 -31.95 17.65
N ASP A 81 -18.94 -31.78 16.98
CA ASP A 81 -18.35 -32.77 16.07
C ASP A 81 -16.97 -33.29 16.54
N GLU A 82 -16.59 -33.09 17.81
CA GLU A 82 -15.31 -33.54 18.37
C GLU A 82 -15.48 -34.65 19.42
N VAL A 83 -14.58 -35.65 19.39
CA VAL A 83 -14.53 -36.73 20.38
C VAL A 83 -13.26 -36.59 21.22
N PHE A 84 -13.42 -36.45 22.55
CA PHE A 84 -12.30 -36.37 23.48
C PHE A 84 -11.67 -37.75 23.72
N VAL A 85 -10.39 -37.93 23.37
CA VAL A 85 -9.66 -39.20 23.55
C VAL A 85 -8.59 -39.02 24.64
N PRO A 86 -8.82 -39.51 25.88
CA PRO A 86 -7.79 -39.48 26.92
C PRO A 86 -6.70 -40.52 26.63
N LEU A 87 -5.47 -40.05 26.38
CA LEU A 87 -4.29 -40.90 26.26
C LEU A 87 -3.87 -41.39 27.65
N ARG A 88 -4.24 -42.62 28.02
CA ARG A 88 -3.71 -43.32 29.20
C ARG A 88 -2.34 -43.91 28.84
N ARG A 89 -1.28 -43.45 29.50
CA ARG A 89 0.00 -44.17 29.54
C ARG A 89 -0.07 -45.32 30.53
#